data_AF-A0A2V7X0S0-F1
#
_entry.id   AF-A0A2V7X0S0-F1
#
_cell.length_a   1.000
_cell.length_b   1.000
_cell.length_c   1.000
_cell.angle_alpha   90.00
_cell.angle_beta   90.00
_cell.angle_gamma   90.00
#
_symmetry.space_group_name_H-M   'P 1'
#
loop_
_entity.id
_entity.type
_entity.pdbx_description
1 polymer ?
#
loop_
_entity_poly.entity_id
_entity_poly.type
_entity_poly.pdbx_seq_one_letter_code
_entity_poly.pdbx_strand_id
1 'polypeptide(L)'
;MKHLQLWAVPLLLVLSCPSFADTMIALYPNSSGDNFAFLQRRPGFSVGVSGGVAYTYFYDGAYAPGTTLFGYTQVFIGEAFAVLGGVGHELTSLSGTLFVSSITLPTNGKDFTANVVVEFSGSGVTADTFQDIDFGGSRRGKIVFHYIDGSYFPDAFTTAPEPTSLLLLGTGLAGIGWRKYRAIRKAMS
;
A
#
# COMPACT_ATOMS: atom_id res chain seq x y z
N MET A 1 12.50 -46.60 3.13
CA MET A 1 11.35 -45.67 2.97
C MET A 1 11.54 -44.41 3.82
N LYS A 2 12.38 -43.44 3.44
CA LYS A 2 12.57 -42.17 4.18
C LYS A 2 13.04 -40.98 3.31
N HIS A 3 12.47 -40.80 2.11
CA HIS A 3 12.89 -39.69 1.21
C HIS A 3 11.75 -38.79 0.70
N LEU A 4 10.48 -39.08 1.03
CA LEU A 4 9.35 -38.28 0.53
C LEU A 4 9.10 -36.96 1.27
N GLN A 5 9.73 -36.70 2.43
CA GLN A 5 9.36 -35.55 3.29
C GLN A 5 10.05 -34.22 2.92
N LEU A 6 11.12 -34.21 2.10
CA LEU A 6 11.86 -32.96 1.80
C LEU A 6 11.29 -32.12 0.65
N TRP A 7 10.40 -32.69 -0.18
CA TRP A 7 9.77 -31.97 -1.30
C TRP A 7 8.42 -31.34 -0.92
N ALA A 8 7.80 -31.80 0.16
CA ALA A 8 6.55 -31.26 0.66
C ALA A 8 6.71 -29.83 1.21
N VAL A 9 7.86 -29.51 1.82
CA VAL A 9 8.13 -28.18 2.41
C VAL A 9 8.14 -27.06 1.38
N PRO A 10 8.88 -27.13 0.24
CA PRO A 10 8.81 -26.08 -0.77
C PRO A 10 7.45 -26.00 -1.46
N LEU A 11 6.76 -27.14 -1.64
CA LEU A 11 5.41 -27.16 -2.23
C LEU A 11 4.38 -26.50 -1.30
N LEU A 12 4.44 -26.77 0.01
CA LEU A 12 3.64 -26.09 1.03
C LEU A 12 3.99 -24.59 1.11
N LEU A 13 5.25 -24.19 0.92
CA LEU A 13 5.66 -22.79 0.89
C LEU A 13 5.12 -22.03 -0.33
N VAL A 14 5.05 -22.70 -1.49
CA VAL A 14 4.49 -22.15 -2.73
C VAL A 14 2.96 -22.12 -2.66
N LEU A 15 2.33 -23.14 -2.08
CA LEU A 15 0.88 -23.19 -1.86
C LEU A 15 0.42 -22.28 -0.71
N SER A 16 1.31 -21.92 0.21
CA SER A 16 1.06 -20.93 1.26
C SER A 16 1.41 -19.50 0.83
N CYS A 17 1.80 -19.26 -0.43
CA CYS A 17 1.78 -17.90 -0.96
C CYS A 17 0.31 -17.50 -1.04
N PRO A 18 -0.18 -16.57 -0.21
CA PRO A 18 -1.44 -15.92 -0.54
C PRO A 18 -1.25 -15.37 -1.95
N SER A 19 -2.23 -15.56 -2.84
CA SER A 19 -2.25 -14.76 -4.05
C SER A 19 -2.28 -13.30 -3.60
N PHE A 20 -1.13 -12.62 -3.64
CA PHE A 20 -0.98 -11.35 -2.95
C PHE A 20 -1.95 -10.37 -3.60
N ALA A 21 -2.90 -9.92 -2.79
CA ALA A 21 -3.61 -8.69 -3.06
C ALA A 21 -2.57 -7.58 -3.05
N ASP A 22 -2.12 -7.18 -4.23
CA ASP A 22 -1.22 -6.05 -4.35
C ASP A 22 -2.05 -4.78 -4.36
N THR A 23 -1.96 -4.02 -3.27
CA THR A 23 -2.49 -2.68 -3.16
C THR A 23 -1.38 -1.67 -3.46
N MET A 24 -1.70 -0.60 -4.15
CA MET A 24 -0.86 0.58 -4.28
C MET A 24 -1.71 1.77 -3.83
N ILE A 25 -1.10 2.63 -3.03
CA ILE A 25 -1.74 3.87 -2.57
C ILE A 25 -0.76 5.00 -2.86
N ALA A 26 -1.23 6.01 -3.58
CA ALA A 26 -0.53 7.26 -3.76
C ALA A 26 -1.33 8.36 -3.09
N LEU A 27 -0.65 9.17 -2.28
CA LEU A 27 -1.24 10.31 -1.58
C LEU A 27 -0.21 11.44 -1.57
N TYR A 28 -0.58 12.57 -2.17
CA TYR A 28 0.27 13.75 -2.30
C TYR A 28 -0.31 14.91 -1.49
N PRO A 29 0.52 15.82 -0.98
CA PRO A 29 0.04 17.11 -0.50
C PRO A 29 -0.74 17.81 -1.61
N ASN A 30 -1.94 18.27 -1.29
CA ASN A 30 -2.82 18.91 -2.24
C ASN A 30 -2.40 20.38 -2.44
N SER A 31 -2.03 20.74 -3.67
CA SER A 31 -1.86 22.13 -4.11
C SER A 31 -3.05 22.61 -4.94
N SER A 32 -3.65 21.69 -5.70
CA SER A 32 -4.87 21.83 -6.48
C SER A 32 -5.29 20.47 -7.05
N GLY A 33 -6.60 20.21 -7.16
CA GLY A 33 -7.15 19.02 -7.81
C GLY A 33 -7.02 17.72 -7.02
N ASP A 34 -6.91 16.62 -7.76
CA ASP A 34 -6.84 15.25 -7.25
C ASP A 34 -5.43 14.93 -6.73
N ASN A 35 -5.37 14.40 -5.52
CA ASN A 35 -4.12 14.10 -4.82
C ASN A 35 -4.05 12.66 -4.30
N PHE A 36 -5.01 11.82 -4.66
CA PHE A 36 -5.13 10.45 -4.21
C PHE A 36 -5.33 9.48 -5.37
N ALA A 37 -4.63 8.34 -5.31
CA ALA A 37 -4.89 7.20 -6.18
C ALA A 37 -4.75 5.89 -5.42
N PHE A 38 -5.56 4.92 -5.83
CA PHE A 38 -5.58 3.57 -5.29
C PHE A 38 -5.63 2.57 -6.42
N LEU A 39 -4.88 1.49 -6.28
CA LEU A 39 -4.93 0.36 -7.19
C LEU A 39 -4.88 -0.91 -6.37
N GLN A 40 -5.81 -1.83 -6.59
CA GLN A 40 -5.80 -3.17 -6.04
C GLN A 40 -5.73 -4.18 -7.17
N ARG A 41 -4.87 -5.19 -7.02
CA ARG A 41 -4.71 -6.29 -7.96
C ARG A 41 -4.72 -7.62 -7.23
N ARG A 42 -5.55 -8.55 -7.70
CA ARG A 42 -5.67 -9.94 -7.27
C ARG A 42 -5.90 -10.79 -8.53
N PRO A 43 -5.68 -12.12 -8.49
CA PRO A 43 -6.00 -12.96 -9.64
C PRO A 43 -7.45 -12.78 -10.09
N GLY A 44 -7.66 -12.41 -11.36
CA GLY A 44 -8.98 -12.21 -11.95
C GLY A 44 -9.73 -10.94 -11.51
N PHE A 45 -9.11 -10.08 -10.69
CA PHE A 45 -9.73 -8.86 -10.16
C PHE A 45 -8.70 -7.73 -10.05
N SER A 46 -8.98 -6.58 -10.64
CA SER A 46 -8.28 -5.35 -10.27
C SER A 46 -9.20 -4.16 -10.23
N VAL A 47 -8.98 -3.24 -9.30
CA VAL A 47 -9.72 -1.98 -9.21
C VAL A 47 -8.73 -0.83 -9.12
N GLY A 48 -8.91 0.18 -9.97
CA GLY A 48 -8.18 1.43 -9.92
C GLY A 48 -9.13 2.58 -9.62
N VAL A 49 -8.69 3.51 -8.79
CA VAL A 49 -9.45 4.68 -8.36
C VAL A 49 -8.51 5.88 -8.29
N SER A 50 -8.95 7.04 -8.77
CA SER A 50 -8.30 8.32 -8.56
C SER A 50 -9.29 9.38 -8.13
N GLY A 51 -8.80 10.34 -7.34
CA GLY A 51 -9.63 11.39 -6.79
C GLY A 51 -8.85 12.30 -5.86
N GLY A 52 -9.59 13.08 -5.06
CA GLY A 52 -9.02 14.01 -4.10
C GLY A 52 -9.60 13.81 -2.71
N VAL A 53 -8.83 14.21 -1.70
CA VAL A 53 -9.38 14.51 -0.37
C VAL A 53 -9.58 16.02 -0.24
N ALA A 54 -10.35 16.45 0.77
CA ALA A 54 -10.49 17.87 1.07
C ALA A 54 -9.12 18.54 1.19
N TYR A 55 -8.94 19.71 0.57
CA TYR A 55 -7.67 20.44 0.53
C TYR A 55 -7.02 20.53 1.92
N THR A 56 -7.78 20.92 2.94
CA THR A 56 -7.28 21.10 4.32
C THR A 56 -6.82 19.80 5.01
N TYR A 57 -7.18 18.63 4.50
CA TYR A 57 -6.80 17.35 5.09
C TYR A 57 -5.30 17.05 4.95
N PHE A 58 -4.74 17.34 3.76
CA PHE A 58 -3.34 17.14 3.45
C PHE A 58 -2.95 18.07 2.29
N TYR A 59 -2.57 19.31 2.59
CA TYR A 59 -2.19 20.34 1.61
C TYR A 59 -0.67 20.57 1.62
N ASP A 60 -0.16 21.19 0.56
CA ASP A 60 1.27 21.50 0.36
C ASP A 60 1.77 22.73 1.14
N GLY A 61 0.91 23.31 1.98
CA GLY A 61 1.21 24.53 2.72
C GLY A 61 1.84 24.29 4.09
N ALA A 62 1.99 25.40 4.81
CA ALA A 62 2.61 25.43 6.11
C ALA A 62 1.72 24.84 7.21
N TYR A 63 2.27 23.91 7.97
CA TYR A 63 1.68 23.40 9.21
C TYR A 63 2.45 23.93 10.42
N ALA A 64 1.71 24.38 11.44
CA ALA A 64 2.32 24.83 12.67
C ALA A 64 2.90 23.64 13.46
N PRO A 65 4.00 23.85 14.21
CA PRO A 65 4.48 22.85 15.16
C PRO A 65 3.41 22.51 16.20
N GLY A 66 3.31 21.24 16.58
CA GLY A 66 2.26 20.74 17.50
C GLY A 66 0.91 20.48 16.84
N THR A 67 0.72 20.77 15.55
CA THR A 67 -0.50 20.40 14.83
C THR A 67 -0.63 18.88 14.76
N THR A 68 -1.81 18.38 15.09
CA THR A 68 -2.20 16.99 14.86
C THR A 68 -2.83 16.87 13.48
N LEU A 69 -2.32 15.94 12.69
CA LEU A 69 -2.76 15.67 11.33
C LEU A 69 -3.45 14.30 11.25
N PHE A 70 -4.17 14.15 10.14
CA PHE A 70 -4.79 12.90 9.71
C PHE A 70 -5.90 12.36 10.61
N GLY A 71 -6.53 11.28 10.14
CA GLY A 71 -7.72 10.67 10.71
C GLY A 71 -8.52 10.02 9.60
N TYR A 72 -9.84 10.01 9.73
CA TYR A 72 -10.72 9.63 8.63
C TYR A 72 -11.07 10.85 7.78
N THR A 73 -11.18 10.64 6.47
CA THR A 73 -11.70 11.61 5.53
C THR A 73 -12.41 10.92 4.37
N GLN A 74 -13.28 11.67 3.69
CA GLN A 74 -13.89 11.22 2.44
C GLN A 74 -12.91 11.40 1.28
N VAL A 75 -12.93 10.46 0.34
CA VAL A 75 -12.30 10.62 -0.97
C VAL A 75 -13.38 10.98 -1.98
N PHE A 76 -13.21 12.13 -2.62
CA PHE A 76 -14.01 12.55 -3.77
C PHE A 76 -13.43 11.87 -5.00
N ILE A 77 -14.01 10.72 -5.36
CA ILE A 77 -13.54 9.90 -6.47
C ILE A 77 -13.96 10.55 -7.79
N GLY A 78 -12.99 10.84 -8.65
CA GLY A 78 -13.20 11.40 -9.98
C GLY A 78 -13.29 10.32 -11.07
N GLU A 79 -12.44 9.29 -10.99
CA GLU A 79 -12.38 8.19 -11.95
C GLU A 79 -12.21 6.86 -11.22
N ALA A 80 -12.90 5.81 -11.69
CA ALA A 80 -12.76 4.47 -11.15
C ALA A 80 -13.10 3.39 -12.18
N PHE A 81 -12.29 2.35 -12.21
CA PHE A 81 -12.50 1.20 -13.08
C PHE A 81 -12.26 -0.11 -12.32
N ALA A 82 -12.92 -1.18 -12.78
CA ALA A 82 -12.65 -2.55 -12.38
C ALA A 82 -12.28 -3.41 -13.58
N VAL A 83 -11.46 -4.42 -13.38
CA VAL A 83 -11.23 -5.49 -14.34
C VAL A 83 -11.65 -6.80 -13.67
N LEU A 84 -12.69 -7.42 -14.19
CA LEU A 84 -13.27 -8.67 -13.69
C LEU A 84 -13.07 -9.75 -14.75
N GLY A 85 -12.34 -10.81 -14.42
CA GLY A 85 -12.09 -11.90 -15.37
C GLY A 85 -11.37 -11.48 -16.66
N GLY A 86 -10.66 -10.33 -16.64
CA GLY A 86 -9.99 -9.76 -17.81
C GLY A 86 -10.83 -8.77 -18.63
N VAL A 87 -12.08 -8.51 -18.23
CA VAL A 87 -12.96 -7.51 -18.87
C VAL A 87 -12.96 -6.24 -18.03
N GLY A 88 -12.77 -5.09 -18.68
CA GLY A 88 -12.80 -3.78 -18.02
C GLY A 88 -14.22 -3.22 -17.90
N HIS A 89 -14.54 -2.67 -16.73
CA HIS A 89 -15.82 -2.07 -16.39
C HIS A 89 -15.58 -0.69 -15.78
N GLU A 90 -16.34 0.30 -16.24
CA GLU A 90 -16.43 1.60 -15.57
C GLU A 90 -17.22 1.46 -14.28
N LEU A 91 -16.79 2.13 -13.21
CA LEU A 91 -17.52 2.14 -11.94
C LEU A 91 -18.27 3.46 -11.75
N THR A 92 -19.50 3.36 -11.26
CA THR A 92 -20.41 4.47 -10.99
C THR A 92 -20.90 4.40 -9.54
N SER A 93 -21.67 5.40 -9.08
CA SER A 93 -22.19 5.46 -7.70
C SER A 93 -21.10 5.29 -6.64
N LEU A 94 -20.00 6.01 -6.84
CA LEU A 94 -18.75 5.81 -6.12
C LEU A 94 -18.80 6.38 -4.70
N SER A 95 -18.27 5.63 -3.75
CA SER A 95 -18.01 6.10 -2.39
C SER A 95 -16.61 5.67 -1.95
N GLY A 96 -15.94 6.51 -1.16
CA GLY A 96 -14.57 6.26 -0.73
C GLY A 96 -14.27 6.92 0.61
N THR A 97 -13.64 6.17 1.49
CA THR A 97 -13.13 6.63 2.79
C THR A 97 -11.65 6.32 2.88
N LEU A 98 -10.87 7.34 3.25
CA LEU A 98 -9.45 7.24 3.53
C LEU A 98 -9.22 7.39 5.03
N PHE A 99 -8.39 6.53 5.59
CA PHE A 99 -7.82 6.69 6.91
C PHE A 99 -6.30 6.83 6.79
N VAL A 100 -5.74 7.80 7.49
CA VAL A 100 -4.29 7.88 7.72
C VAL A 100 -4.07 7.95 9.23
N SER A 101 -3.15 7.13 9.74
CA SER A 101 -2.85 7.12 11.18
C SER A 101 -2.44 8.50 11.65
N SER A 102 -3.05 8.97 12.75
CA SER A 102 -2.83 10.31 13.28
C SER A 102 -1.40 10.51 13.77
N ILE A 103 -0.87 11.71 13.53
CA ILE A 103 0.47 12.13 13.95
C ILE A 103 0.39 13.54 14.54
N THR A 104 1.29 13.87 15.46
CA THR A 104 1.47 15.24 15.96
C THR A 104 2.84 15.73 15.55
N LEU A 105 2.89 16.88 14.87
CA LEU A 105 4.13 17.48 14.42
C LEU A 105 4.97 17.94 15.62
N PRO A 106 6.30 17.69 15.62
CA PRO A 106 7.13 18.02 16.77
C PRO A 106 7.35 19.54 16.91
N THR A 107 7.57 20.01 18.13
CA THR A 107 7.81 21.43 18.44
C THR A 107 9.29 21.82 18.49
N ASN A 108 10.19 20.93 18.08
CA ASN A 108 11.64 21.08 18.22
C ASN A 108 12.32 21.77 17.02
N GLY A 109 11.56 22.15 15.99
CA GLY A 109 12.05 22.88 14.82
C GLY A 109 13.05 22.10 13.97
N LYS A 110 12.82 20.80 13.79
CA LYS A 110 13.68 19.92 12.98
C LYS A 110 12.82 19.08 12.06
N ASP A 111 13.37 18.74 10.90
CA ASP A 111 12.76 17.79 9.98
C ASP A 111 12.28 16.53 10.69
N PHE A 112 11.13 16.04 10.26
CA PHE A 112 10.44 14.95 10.91
C PHE A 112 9.99 13.93 9.88
N THR A 113 10.23 12.66 10.15
CA THR A 113 9.70 11.56 9.33
C THR A 113 8.66 10.81 10.15
N ALA A 114 7.42 10.84 9.68
CA ALA A 114 6.31 10.13 10.28
C ALA A 114 6.13 8.77 9.61
N ASN A 115 6.11 7.68 10.38
CA ASN A 115 5.65 6.39 9.88
C ASN A 115 4.13 6.34 10.01
N VAL A 116 3.44 6.07 8.91
CA VAL A 116 1.97 6.09 8.87
C VAL A 116 1.41 4.81 8.25
N VAL A 117 0.20 4.47 8.68
CA VAL A 117 -0.65 3.48 8.00
C VAL A 117 -1.70 4.25 7.22
N VAL A 118 -1.81 3.95 5.93
CA VAL A 118 -2.85 4.49 5.04
C VAL A 118 -3.78 3.34 4.69
N GLU A 119 -5.07 3.52 4.94
CA GLU A 119 -6.12 2.55 4.65
C GLU A 119 -7.18 3.22 3.79
N PHE A 120 -7.60 2.54 2.73
CA PHE A 120 -8.66 3.00 1.87
C PHE A 120 -9.71 1.90 1.73
N SER A 121 -10.97 2.31 1.79
CA SER A 121 -12.12 1.47 1.49
C SER A 121 -13.08 2.26 0.63
N GLY A 122 -13.61 1.63 -0.40
CA GLY A 122 -14.62 2.23 -1.26
C GLY A 122 -15.53 1.19 -1.85
N SER A 123 -16.58 1.68 -2.48
CA SER A 123 -17.54 0.87 -3.21
C SER A 123 -17.98 1.60 -4.48
N GLY A 124 -18.47 0.81 -5.44
CA GLY A 124 -19.03 1.31 -6.68
C GLY A 124 -19.86 0.25 -7.39
N VAL A 125 -20.53 0.64 -8.46
CA VAL A 125 -21.39 -0.23 -9.26
C VAL A 125 -20.87 -0.24 -10.69
N THR A 126 -20.71 -1.43 -11.29
CA THR A 126 -20.37 -1.52 -12.71
C THR A 126 -21.45 -0.90 -13.59
N ALA A 127 -21.06 -0.01 -14.50
CA ALA A 127 -22.00 0.73 -15.34
C ALA A 127 -22.82 -0.16 -16.28
N ASP A 128 -22.28 -1.32 -16.66
CA ASP A 128 -22.83 -2.22 -17.67
C ASP A 128 -23.57 -3.43 -17.08
N THR A 129 -23.07 -4.00 -15.98
CA THR A 129 -23.66 -5.18 -15.34
C THR A 129 -24.44 -4.88 -14.07
N PHE A 130 -24.39 -3.64 -13.57
CA PHE A 130 -25.04 -3.19 -12.33
C PHE A 130 -24.65 -4.06 -11.11
N GLN A 131 -23.41 -4.51 -11.08
CA GLN A 131 -22.86 -5.31 -10.00
C GLN A 131 -22.14 -4.41 -9.00
N ASP A 132 -22.44 -4.59 -7.72
CA ASP A 132 -21.74 -3.93 -6.63
C ASP A 132 -20.31 -4.48 -6.51
N ILE A 133 -19.36 -3.57 -6.33
CA ILE A 133 -17.97 -3.88 -6.07
C ILE A 133 -17.52 -3.12 -4.85
N ASP A 134 -17.13 -3.87 -3.81
CA ASP A 134 -16.38 -3.35 -2.68
C ASP A 134 -14.89 -3.57 -2.91
N PHE A 135 -14.11 -2.55 -2.61
CA PHE A 135 -12.67 -2.59 -2.75
C PHE A 135 -11.99 -1.84 -1.61
N GLY A 136 -10.76 -2.24 -1.31
CA GLY A 136 -10.01 -1.60 -0.25
C GLY A 136 -8.72 -2.30 0.06
N GLY A 137 -7.87 -1.60 0.78
CA GLY A 137 -6.57 -2.11 1.17
C GLY A 137 -5.82 -1.11 2.04
N SER A 138 -4.71 -1.58 2.59
CA SER A 138 -3.86 -0.78 3.45
C SER A 138 -2.40 -0.88 3.06
N ARG A 139 -1.67 0.20 3.32
CA ARG A 139 -0.23 0.29 3.14
C ARG A 139 0.41 1.02 4.29
N ARG A 140 1.54 0.46 4.73
CA ARG A 140 2.44 1.13 5.66
C ARG A 140 3.49 1.89 4.86
N GLY A 141 3.88 3.04 5.37
CA GLY A 141 4.87 3.87 4.72
C GLY A 141 5.27 5.03 5.59
N LYS A 142 5.78 6.08 4.95
CA LYS A 142 6.23 7.27 5.63
C LYS A 142 5.90 8.54 4.86
N ILE A 143 5.80 9.63 5.60
CA ILE A 143 5.71 11.00 5.09
C ILE A 143 6.85 11.79 5.75
N VAL A 144 7.61 12.52 4.93
CA VAL A 144 8.66 13.42 5.42
C VAL A 144 8.08 14.82 5.53
N PHE A 145 8.43 15.52 6.59
CA PHE A 145 8.06 16.90 6.84
C PHE A 145 9.34 17.73 7.01
N HIS A 146 9.50 18.73 6.16
CA HIS A 146 10.63 19.66 6.20
C HIS A 146 10.30 20.87 7.04
N TYR A 147 11.18 21.23 7.97
CA TYR A 147 10.98 22.40 8.82
C TYR A 147 11.65 23.63 8.20
N ILE A 148 10.83 24.60 7.79
CA ILE A 148 11.29 25.82 7.11
C ILE A 148 10.58 27.01 7.76
N ASP A 149 11.36 28.00 8.21
CA ASP A 149 10.87 29.29 8.72
C ASP A 149 9.71 29.21 9.72
N GLY A 150 9.79 28.27 10.67
CA GLY A 150 8.79 28.15 11.73
C GLY A 150 7.69 27.11 11.47
N SER A 151 7.60 26.54 10.27
CA SER A 151 6.51 25.66 9.86
C SER A 151 7.01 24.36 9.22
N TYR A 152 6.14 23.36 9.17
CA TYR A 152 6.39 22.09 8.49
C TYR A 152 5.70 22.04 7.13
N PHE A 153 6.40 21.50 6.14
CA PHE A 153 5.90 21.25 4.79
C PHE A 153 6.01 19.75 4.47
N PRO A 154 4.92 19.07 4.11
CA PRO A 154 4.95 17.64 3.85
C PRO A 154 5.44 17.29 2.45
N ASP A 155 6.07 16.13 2.33
CA ASP A 155 6.27 15.41 1.07
C ASP A 155 5.12 14.41 0.80
N ALA A 156 5.14 13.76 -0.36
CA ALA A 156 4.24 12.66 -0.68
C ALA A 156 4.42 11.44 0.24
N PHE A 157 3.35 10.66 0.39
CA PHE A 157 3.41 9.35 1.01
C PHE A 157 4.29 8.40 0.19
N THR A 158 5.21 7.72 0.86
CA THR A 158 6.06 6.69 0.26
C THR A 158 5.86 5.35 0.96
N THR A 159 5.61 4.29 0.18
CA THR A 159 5.37 2.95 0.72
C THR A 159 6.64 2.33 1.30
N ALA A 160 6.48 1.60 2.39
CA ALA A 160 7.53 0.75 2.95
C ALA A 160 7.40 -0.68 2.38
N PRO A 161 8.51 -1.43 2.21
CA PRO A 161 8.44 -2.83 1.81
C PRO A 161 7.60 -3.67 2.78
N GLU A 162 6.76 -4.56 2.24
CA GLU A 162 5.98 -5.47 3.09
C GLU A 162 6.92 -6.48 3.80
N PRO A 163 6.70 -6.76 5.10
CA PRO A 163 7.54 -7.71 5.86
C PRO A 163 7.61 -9.11 5.24
N THR A 164 6.55 -9.54 4.57
CA THR A 164 6.44 -10.81 3.84
C THR A 164 7.40 -10.89 2.65
N SER A 165 7.57 -9.79 1.90
CA SER A 165 8.55 -9.71 0.80
C SER A 165 9.99 -9.82 1.31
N LEU A 166 10.28 -9.21 2.46
CA LEU A 166 11.58 -9.33 3.12
C LEU A 166 11.83 -10.75 3.64
N LEU A 167 10.81 -11.39 4.22
CA LEU A 167 10.89 -12.79 4.67
C LEU A 167 11.10 -13.76 3.49
N LEU A 168 10.39 -13.56 2.38
CA LEU A 168 10.55 -14.38 1.18
C LEU A 168 11.96 -14.22 0.59
N LEU A 169 12.47 -13.00 0.53
CA LEU A 169 13.84 -12.73 0.09
C LEU A 169 14.87 -13.39 1.02
N GLY A 170 14.69 -13.25 2.34
CA GLY A 170 15.56 -13.87 3.34
C GLY A 170 15.56 -15.40 3.27
N THR A 171 14.38 -16.02 3.15
CA THR A 171 14.25 -17.48 3.02
C THR A 171 14.79 -17.99 1.67
N GLY A 172 14.63 -17.23 0.58
CA GLY A 172 15.22 -17.52 -0.72
C GLY A 172 16.75 -17.54 -0.68
N LEU A 173 17.38 -16.53 -0.07
CA LEU A 173 18.84 -16.47 0.11
C LEU A 173 19.37 -17.61 0.99
N ALA A 174 18.68 -17.92 2.09
CA ALA A 174 19.03 -19.05 2.97
C ALA A 174 18.96 -20.40 2.21
N GLY A 175 17.95 -20.59 1.37
CA GLY A 175 17.79 -21.79 0.54
C GLY A 175 18.92 -21.98 -0.49
N ILE A 176 19.40 -20.90 -1.12
CA ILE A 176 20.54 -20.92 -2.04
C ILE A 176 21.82 -21.29 -1.29
N GLY A 177 22.06 -20.67 -0.13
CA GLY A 177 23.22 -20.94 0.73
C GLY A 177 23.29 -22.41 1.15
N TRP A 178 22.16 -22.98 1.58
CA TRP A 178 22.07 -24.39 1.99
C TRP A 178 22.37 -25.36 0.84
N ARG A 179 21.89 -25.08 -0.38
CA ARG A 179 22.19 -25.90 -1.57
C ARG A 179 23.68 -25.90 -1.90
N LYS A 180 24.33 -24.74 -1.87
CA LYS A 180 25.79 -24.63 -2.11
C LYS A 180 26.60 -25.39 -1.06
N TYR A 181 26.26 -25.23 0.23
CA TYR A 181 26.90 -25.97 1.31
C TYR A 181 26.82 -27.49 1.12
N ARG A 182 25.65 -28.01 0.73
CA ARG A 182 25.44 -29.45 0.51
C ARG A 182 26.22 -29.98 -0.70
N ALA A 183 26.38 -29.18 -1.75
CA ALA A 183 27.17 -29.55 -2.93
C ALA A 183 28.66 -29.65 -2.59
N ILE A 184 29.20 -28.69 -1.85
CA ILE A 184 30.60 -28.70 -1.39
C ILE A 184 30.85 -29.90 -0.48
N ARG A 185 29.97 -30.15 0.49
CA ARG A 185 30.11 -31.28 1.42
C ARG A 185 30.09 -32.64 0.72
N LYS A 186 29.35 -32.78 -0.39
CA LYS A 186 29.36 -34.00 -1.22
C LYS A 186 30.60 -34.15 -2.10
N ALA A 187 31.26 -33.06 -2.46
CA ALA A 187 32.51 -33.10 -3.24
C ALA A 187 33.74 -33.43 -2.37
N MET A 188 33.60 -33.34 -1.05
CA MET A 188 34.64 -33.65 -0.05
C MET A 188 34.49 -35.05 0.56
N SER A 189 33.50 -35.84 0.14
CA SER A 189 33.28 -37.24 0.54
C SER A 189 33.54 -38.16 -0.64
#